data_AF-A0A3Q0IYJ1-F1
#
_entry.id   AF-A0A3Q0IYJ1-F1
#
_cell.length_a   1.000
_cell.length_b   1.000
_cell.length_c   1.000
_cell.angle_alpha   90.00
_cell.angle_beta   90.00
_cell.angle_gamma   90.00
#
_symmetry.space_group_name_H-M   'P 1'
#
loop_
_entity.id
_entity.type
_entity.pdbx_description
1 polymer ?
#
loop_
_entity_poly.entity_id
_entity_poly.type
_entity_poly.pdbx_seq_one_letter_code
_entity_poly.pdbx_strand_id
1 'polypeptide(L)'
;MIIYDYFPQVRKLVSAMIGVAQEVITVDEFRYMLENPSTLEVDNWHRKLNLVPPYGLYLMDIGYREEDLRVPKDNIRYALVIESVQDAKKLELIKLFRELHGSCSILQARDMLANTPVAVRKDLILLEAKHYQGLFEEAQCTTRIEKIELDGEDHEHSEDRLKSSNLK
;
A
#
# COMPACT_ATOMS: atom_id res chain seq x y z
N MET A 1 -0.56 20.26 19.87
CA MET A 1 0.40 20.29 18.74
C MET A 1 -0.43 20.23 17.47
N ILE A 2 -0.58 21.38 16.80
CA ILE A 2 -1.54 21.58 15.72
C ILE A 2 -0.85 21.20 14.41
N ILE A 3 -1.27 20.10 13.80
CA ILE A 3 -0.89 19.71 12.43
C ILE A 3 -2.06 20.15 11.54
N TYR A 4 -2.05 21.37 11.01
CA TYR A 4 -3.17 21.84 10.16
C TYR A 4 -2.81 22.61 8.87
N ASP A 5 -1.53 22.80 8.52
CA ASP A 5 -1.19 23.66 7.36
C ASP A 5 -1.00 22.93 6.02
N TYR A 6 -1.03 21.60 5.97
CA TYR A 6 -0.78 20.85 4.72
C TYR A 6 -2.02 20.51 3.89
N PHE A 7 -3.21 20.61 4.46
CA PHE A 7 -4.46 20.19 3.81
C PHE A 7 -4.92 21.07 2.63
N PRO A 8 -4.72 22.40 2.61
CA PRO A 8 -5.25 23.23 1.52
C PRO A 8 -4.60 22.95 0.15
N GLN A 9 -3.28 22.72 0.12
CA GLN A 9 -2.53 22.55 -1.13
C GLN A 9 -2.86 21.21 -1.81
N VAL A 10 -2.94 20.13 -1.03
CA VAL A 10 -3.33 18.79 -1.51
C VAL A 10 -4.72 18.83 -2.14
N ARG A 11 -5.67 19.56 -1.54
CA ARG A 11 -7.04 19.69 -2.09
C ARG A 11 -7.07 20.42 -3.42
N LYS A 12 -6.31 21.52 -3.55
CA LYS A 12 -6.23 22.26 -4.81
C LYS A 12 -5.63 21.39 -5.92
N LEU A 13 -4.58 20.63 -5.61
CA LEU A 13 -3.96 19.67 -6.54
C LEU A 13 -4.95 18.61 -7.02
N VAL A 14 -5.64 17.94 -6.10
CA VAL A 14 -6.64 16.90 -6.45
C VAL A 14 -7.79 17.50 -7.28
N SER A 15 -8.27 18.69 -6.90
CA SER A 15 -9.36 19.36 -7.63
C SER A 15 -8.95 19.69 -9.07
N ALA A 16 -7.70 20.11 -9.29
CA ALA A 16 -7.20 20.37 -10.63
C ALA A 16 -7.01 19.08 -11.44
N MET A 17 -6.53 17.99 -10.84
CA MET A 17 -6.46 16.69 -11.51
C MET A 17 -7.84 16.19 -11.95
N ILE A 18 -8.86 16.35 -11.10
CA ILE A 18 -10.26 16.05 -11.46
C ILE A 18 -10.73 16.97 -12.60
N GLY A 19 -10.40 18.26 -12.56
CA GLY A 19 -10.71 19.22 -13.62
C GLY A 19 -10.08 18.86 -14.97
N VAL A 20 -8.87 18.30 -14.97
CA VAL A 20 -8.23 17.76 -16.19
C VAL A 20 -9.00 16.53 -16.69
N ALA A 21 -9.32 15.60 -15.80
CA ALA A 21 -10.05 14.38 -16.17
C ALA A 21 -11.47 14.66 -16.69
N GLN A 22 -12.10 15.75 -16.25
CA GLN A 22 -13.41 16.21 -16.71
C GLN A 22 -13.34 17.15 -17.92
N GLU A 23 -12.16 17.38 -18.50
CA GLU A 23 -11.92 18.30 -19.63
C GLU A 23 -12.35 19.75 -19.33
N VAL A 24 -12.42 20.14 -18.05
CA VAL A 24 -12.74 21.50 -17.59
C VAL A 24 -11.52 22.41 -17.72
N ILE A 25 -10.33 21.84 -17.52
CA ILE A 25 -9.02 22.45 -17.76
C ILE A 25 -8.12 21.48 -18.55
N THR A 26 -7.12 22.01 -19.23
CA THR A 26 -6.16 21.25 -20.01
C THR A 26 -4.93 20.85 -19.19
N VAL A 27 -4.17 19.87 -19.69
CA VAL A 27 -2.91 19.44 -19.08
C VAL A 27 -1.89 20.59 -19.03
N ASP A 28 -1.86 21.46 -20.03
CA ASP A 28 -0.93 22.59 -20.07
C ASP A 28 -1.33 23.69 -19.07
N GLU A 29 -2.62 23.96 -18.91
CA GLU A 29 -3.12 24.84 -17.83
C GLU A 29 -2.79 24.27 -16.45
N PHE A 30 -2.90 22.95 -16.28
CA PHE A 30 -2.49 22.27 -15.05
C PHE A 30 -0.99 22.38 -14.78
N ARG A 31 -0.15 22.12 -15.79
CA ARG A 31 1.30 22.26 -15.69
C ARG A 31 1.70 23.69 -15.33
N TYR A 32 1.09 24.68 -15.97
CA TYR A 32 1.32 26.09 -15.67
C TYR A 32 1.05 26.44 -14.20
N MET A 33 -0.04 25.91 -13.62
CA MET A 33 -0.37 26.13 -12.20
C MET A 33 0.66 25.50 -11.24
N LEU A 34 1.26 24.37 -11.61
CA LEU A 34 2.31 23.73 -10.81
C LEU A 34 3.63 24.50 -10.89
N GLU A 35 3.95 25.01 -12.07
CA GLU A 35 5.16 25.81 -12.31
C GLU A 35 5.06 27.22 -11.72
N ASN A 36 3.84 27.72 -11.51
CA ASN A 36 3.56 29.06 -10.97
C ASN A 36 2.66 28.96 -9.72
N PRO A 37 3.17 28.41 -8.60
CA PRO A 37 2.38 28.21 -7.40
C PRO A 37 1.83 29.54 -6.87
N SER A 38 0.66 29.47 -6.24
CA SER A 38 0.03 30.65 -5.65
C SER A 38 0.86 31.23 -4.52
N THR A 39 0.96 32.55 -4.50
CA THR A 39 1.59 33.31 -3.42
C THR A 39 0.52 33.81 -2.45
N LEU A 40 0.94 34.46 -1.36
CA LEU A 40 0.01 35.12 -0.42
C LEU A 40 -0.84 36.21 -1.08
N GLU A 41 -0.40 36.74 -2.22
CA GLU A 41 -1.03 37.88 -2.90
C GLU A 41 -1.74 37.48 -4.21
N VAL A 42 -1.39 36.33 -4.80
CA VAL A 42 -1.91 35.90 -6.10
C VAL A 42 -2.32 34.43 -6.06
N ASP A 43 -3.62 34.18 -6.27
CA ASP A 43 -4.15 32.83 -6.50
C ASP A 43 -4.09 32.52 -8.00
N ASN A 44 -3.11 31.68 -8.39
CA ASN A 44 -2.89 31.25 -9.78
C ASN A 44 -3.72 30.02 -10.15
N TRP A 45 -4.58 29.50 -9.26
CA TRP A 45 -5.43 28.37 -9.58
C TRP A 45 -6.52 28.76 -10.57
N HIS A 46 -6.79 27.85 -11.50
CA HIS A 46 -7.71 28.11 -12.60
C HIS A 46 -9.15 28.29 -12.07
N ARG A 47 -9.78 29.42 -12.37
CA ARG A 47 -11.09 29.84 -11.80
C ARG A 47 -12.25 28.89 -12.11
N LYS A 48 -12.13 28.08 -13.16
CA LYS A 48 -13.13 27.05 -13.51
C LYS A 48 -13.09 25.85 -12.55
N LEU A 49 -12.06 25.73 -11.72
CA LEU A 49 -11.98 24.69 -10.71
C LEU A 49 -12.96 25.03 -9.58
N ASN A 50 -13.94 24.16 -9.37
CA ASN A 50 -14.76 24.18 -8.17
C ASN A 50 -13.90 23.71 -6.99
N LEU A 51 -13.19 24.65 -6.37
CA LEU A 51 -12.46 24.40 -5.14
C LEU A 51 -13.48 24.05 -4.05
N VAL A 52 -13.50 22.78 -3.65
CA VAL A 52 -14.48 22.20 -2.72
C VAL A 52 -14.56 23.03 -1.42
N PRO A 53 -15.76 23.25 -0.84
CA PRO A 53 -15.93 24.02 0.39
C PRO A 53 -15.09 23.50 1.58
N PRO A 54 -14.89 24.32 2.64
CA PRO A 54 -13.94 24.05 3.73
C PRO A 54 -14.13 22.70 4.44
N TYR A 55 -15.32 22.11 4.35
CA TYR A 55 -15.66 20.81 4.90
C TYR A 55 -15.46 19.69 3.85
N GLY A 56 -14.21 19.20 3.76
CA GLY A 56 -13.86 17.86 3.32
C GLY A 56 -14.16 17.46 1.86
N LEU A 57 -13.11 17.14 1.11
CA LEU A 57 -13.22 16.15 0.03
C LEU A 57 -13.44 14.79 0.70
N TYR A 58 -14.69 14.40 0.88
CA TYR A 58 -15.01 13.02 1.19
C TYR A 58 -14.99 12.26 -0.13
N LEU A 59 -14.14 11.24 -0.23
CA LEU A 59 -14.31 10.19 -1.23
C LEU A 59 -15.68 9.56 -0.95
N MET A 60 -16.70 10.02 -1.67
CA MET A 60 -18.08 9.58 -1.47
C MET A 60 -18.29 8.16 -1.97
N ASP A 61 -17.56 7.77 -3.02
CA ASP A 61 -17.62 6.42 -3.56
C ASP A 61 -16.36 6.11 -4.38
N ILE A 62 -15.77 4.94 -4.15
CA ILE A 62 -14.74 4.37 -5.04
C ILE A 62 -15.37 3.15 -5.69
N GLY A 63 -15.79 3.30 -6.94
CA GLY A 63 -16.25 2.19 -7.76
C GLY A 63 -15.07 1.33 -8.20
N TYR A 64 -14.74 0.32 -7.39
CA TYR A 64 -13.90 -0.78 -7.85
C TYR A 64 -14.76 -1.73 -8.70
N ARG A 65 -14.18 -2.32 -9.75
CA ARG A 65 -14.84 -3.46 -10.39
C ARG A 65 -14.83 -4.59 -9.36
N GLU A 66 -15.96 -5.28 -9.16
CA GLU A 66 -16.01 -6.40 -8.21
C GLU A 66 -14.94 -7.45 -8.51
N GLU A 67 -14.58 -7.61 -9.79
CA GLU A 67 -13.49 -8.45 -10.26
C GLU A 67 -12.13 -8.09 -9.65
N ASP A 68 -11.85 -6.79 -9.46
CA ASP A 68 -10.61 -6.29 -8.86
C ASP A 68 -10.60 -6.47 -7.33
N LEU A 69 -11.78 -6.64 -6.73
CA LEU A 69 -11.96 -6.91 -5.30
C LEU A 69 -12.02 -8.41 -4.97
N ARG A 70 -12.11 -9.28 -5.98
CA ARG A 70 -12.13 -10.73 -5.76
C ARG A 70 -10.77 -11.17 -5.25
N VAL A 71 -10.71 -11.44 -3.95
CA VAL A 71 -9.63 -12.23 -3.37
C VAL A 71 -9.72 -13.63 -4.00
N PRO A 72 -8.64 -14.15 -4.62
CA PRO A 72 -8.63 -15.52 -5.12
C PRO A 72 -9.07 -16.46 -3.98
N LYS A 73 -10.11 -17.27 -4.22
CA LYS A 73 -10.60 -18.27 -3.26
C LYS A 73 -9.62 -19.41 -3.03
N ASP A 74 -8.59 -19.47 -3.85
CA ASP A 74 -7.53 -20.44 -3.68
C ASP A 74 -6.76 -20.05 -2.42
N ASN A 75 -6.71 -20.95 -1.43
CA ASN A 75 -5.85 -20.85 -0.24
C ASN A 75 -4.35 -20.96 -0.61
N ILE A 76 -3.96 -20.35 -1.72
CA ILE A 76 -2.61 -20.27 -2.21
C ILE A 76 -1.95 -19.12 -1.47
N ARG A 77 -1.01 -19.48 -0.61
CA ARG A 77 -0.09 -18.54 0.01
C ARG A 77 1.21 -18.55 -0.77
N TYR A 78 1.99 -17.50 -0.58
CA TYR A 78 3.30 -17.37 -1.16
C TYR A 78 4.33 -17.13 -0.06
N ALA A 79 5.48 -17.75 -0.20
CA ALA A 79 6.67 -17.39 0.55
C ALA A 79 7.59 -16.54 -0.31
N LEU A 80 8.13 -15.48 0.29
CA LEU A 80 9.23 -14.74 -0.29
C LEU A 80 10.54 -15.29 0.29
N VAL A 81 11.42 -15.77 -0.58
CA VAL A 81 12.74 -16.31 -0.24
C VAL A 81 13.80 -15.37 -0.77
N ILE A 82 14.71 -14.93 0.09
CA ILE A 82 15.90 -14.19 -0.28
C ILE A 82 17.00 -15.22 -0.58
N GLU A 83 17.41 -15.32 -1.85
CA GLU A 83 18.40 -16.28 -2.31
C GLU A 83 19.84 -15.82 -2.05
N SER A 84 20.10 -14.53 -2.22
CA SER A 84 21.40 -13.94 -1.92
C SER A 84 21.29 -12.45 -1.62
N VAL A 85 22.23 -11.96 -0.82
CA VAL A 85 22.31 -10.56 -0.38
C VAL A 85 23.73 -10.06 -0.64
N GLN A 86 23.87 -8.92 -1.32
CA GLN A 86 25.19 -8.31 -1.54
C GLN A 86 25.79 -7.71 -0.25
N ASP A 87 24.99 -6.98 0.52
CA ASP A 87 25.41 -6.38 1.80
C ASP A 87 24.38 -6.61 2.92
N ALA A 88 24.58 -7.69 3.67
CA ALA A 88 23.73 -8.07 4.80
C ALA A 88 23.88 -7.15 6.03
N LYS A 89 24.80 -6.18 6.01
CA LYS A 89 24.99 -5.20 7.10
C LYS A 89 24.21 -3.90 6.87
N LYS A 90 23.61 -3.73 5.69
CA LYS A 90 22.83 -2.53 5.36
C LYS A 90 21.63 -2.41 6.30
N LEU A 91 21.61 -1.35 7.09
CA LEU A 91 20.60 -1.15 8.15
C LEU A 91 19.17 -1.11 7.61
N GLU A 92 18.96 -0.49 6.45
CA GLU A 92 17.64 -0.43 5.79
C GLU A 92 17.13 -1.81 5.37
N LEU A 93 18.02 -2.67 4.88
CA LEU A 93 17.67 -4.06 4.55
C LEU A 93 17.29 -4.85 5.81
N ILE A 94 18.03 -4.67 6.89
CA ILE A 94 17.73 -5.33 8.18
C ILE A 94 16.38 -4.86 8.73
N LYS A 95 16.05 -3.57 8.61
CA LYS A 95 14.73 -3.05 9.02
C LYS A 95 13.61 -3.66 8.18
N LEU A 96 13.75 -3.65 6.85
CA LEU A 96 12.78 -4.23 5.92
C LEU A 96 12.54 -5.73 6.21
N PHE A 97 13.62 -6.50 6.39
CA PHE A 97 13.52 -7.92 6.74
C PHE A 97 12.77 -8.13 8.06
N ARG A 98 13.04 -7.32 9.08
CA ARG A 98 12.37 -7.43 10.39
C ARG A 98 10.89 -7.09 10.33
N GLU A 99 10.52 -6.09 9.54
CA GLU A 99 9.11 -5.72 9.35
C GLU A 99 8.30 -6.90 8.79
N LEU A 100 8.92 -7.68 7.91
CA LEU A 100 8.28 -8.81 7.24
C LEU A 100 8.39 -10.13 7.99
N HIS A 101 9.55 -10.42 8.56
CA HIS A 101 9.81 -11.67 9.29
C HIS A 101 9.22 -11.65 10.71
N GLY A 102 8.77 -10.49 11.19
CA GLY A 102 8.15 -10.32 12.50
C GLY A 102 9.18 -10.06 13.61
N SER A 103 8.84 -10.43 14.84
CA SER A 103 9.60 -10.07 16.04
C SER A 103 10.94 -10.82 16.16
N CYS A 104 11.94 -10.41 15.39
CA CYS A 104 13.35 -10.77 15.59
C CYS A 104 14.20 -9.52 15.92
N SER A 105 15.31 -9.73 16.63
CA SER A 105 16.27 -8.67 16.93
C SER A 105 17.10 -8.28 15.70
N ILE A 106 17.73 -7.09 15.72
CA ILE A 106 18.60 -6.62 14.64
C ILE A 106 19.74 -7.61 14.38
N LEU A 107 20.35 -8.16 15.43
CA LEU A 107 21.43 -9.13 15.32
C LEU A 107 20.94 -10.43 14.68
N GLN A 108 19.80 -10.97 15.13
CA GLN A 108 19.20 -12.17 14.53
C GLN A 108 18.87 -11.95 13.06
N ALA A 109 18.23 -10.83 12.70
CA ALA A 109 17.91 -10.52 11.31
C ALA A 109 19.16 -10.43 10.42
N ARG A 110 20.21 -9.77 10.91
CA ARG A 110 21.52 -9.70 10.21
C ARG A 110 22.10 -11.10 10.01
N ASP A 111 22.10 -11.92 11.05
CA ASP A 111 22.67 -13.27 11.00
C ASP A 111 21.85 -14.19 10.07
N MET A 112 20.52 -14.00 10.00
CA MET A 112 19.65 -14.69 9.06
C MET A 112 19.89 -14.26 7.61
N LEU A 113 20.02 -12.96 7.35
CA LEU A 113 20.35 -12.42 6.02
C LEU A 113 21.76 -12.82 5.55
N ALA A 114 22.70 -12.99 6.48
CA ALA A 114 24.04 -13.50 6.16
C ALA A 114 24.02 -15.00 5.78
N ASN A 115 23.04 -15.75 6.27
CA ASN A 115 22.86 -17.18 6.01
C ASN A 115 21.75 -17.43 4.97
N THR A 116 21.91 -16.81 3.79
CA THR A 116 21.03 -17.07 2.64
C THR A 116 21.25 -18.49 2.08
N PRO A 117 20.20 -19.15 1.52
CA PRO A 117 18.85 -18.64 1.29
C PRO A 117 17.98 -18.61 2.56
N VAL A 118 17.16 -17.57 2.72
CA VAL A 118 16.27 -17.39 3.89
C VAL A 118 14.85 -16.99 3.47
N ALA A 119 13.85 -17.65 4.03
CA ALA A 119 12.44 -17.29 3.84
C ALA A 119 12.05 -16.14 4.79
N VAL A 120 11.49 -15.06 4.25
CA VAL A 120 11.12 -13.86 5.03
C VAL A 120 9.78 -14.05 5.73
N ARG A 121 8.78 -14.55 5.01
CA ARG A 121 7.41 -14.75 5.51
C ARG A 121 6.70 -15.81 4.67
N LYS A 122 5.78 -16.60 5.27
CA LYS A 122 5.20 -17.82 4.65
C LYS A 122 3.69 -17.74 4.35
N ASP A 123 3.08 -16.58 4.44
CA ASP A 123 1.62 -16.39 4.37
C ASP A 123 1.20 -15.20 3.49
N LEU A 124 2.03 -14.80 2.52
CA LEU A 124 1.75 -13.64 1.67
C LEU A 124 0.73 -13.97 0.57
N ILE A 125 -0.08 -12.99 0.17
CA ILE A 125 -0.79 -13.06 -1.13
C ILE A 125 0.16 -12.67 -2.27
N LEU A 126 -0.16 -13.05 -3.51
CA LEU A 126 0.73 -12.81 -4.66
C LEU A 126 1.11 -11.33 -4.83
N LEU A 127 0.15 -10.42 -4.63
CA LEU A 127 0.37 -8.99 -4.77
C LEU A 127 1.38 -8.46 -3.73
N GLU A 128 1.22 -8.88 -2.46
CA GLU A 128 2.17 -8.57 -1.39
C GLU A 128 3.55 -9.15 -1.67
N ALA A 129 3.61 -10.43 -2.09
CA ALA A 129 4.88 -11.09 -2.42
C ALA A 129 5.64 -10.35 -3.52
N LYS A 130 4.94 -9.89 -4.58
CA LYS A 130 5.54 -9.07 -5.65
C LYS A 130 5.96 -7.69 -5.18
N HIS A 131 5.16 -7.04 -4.33
CA HIS A 131 5.51 -5.74 -3.77
C HIS A 131 6.81 -5.81 -2.97
N TYR A 132 6.91 -6.79 -2.05
CA TYR A 132 8.11 -6.96 -1.23
C TYR A 132 9.31 -7.46 -2.02
N GLN A 133 9.11 -8.32 -3.02
CA GLN A 133 10.16 -8.70 -3.97
C GLN A 133 10.82 -7.45 -4.58
N GLY A 134 10.03 -6.50 -5.08
CA GLY A 134 10.56 -5.25 -5.64
C GLY A 134 11.42 -4.46 -4.65
N LEU A 135 10.97 -4.33 -3.39
CA LEU A 135 11.71 -3.64 -2.33
C LEU A 135 13.06 -4.31 -2.01
N PHE A 136 13.12 -5.65 -2.00
CA PHE A 136 14.36 -6.37 -1.78
C PHE A 136 15.31 -6.32 -2.99
N GLU A 137 14.76 -6.33 -4.21
CA GLU A 137 15.53 -6.19 -5.44
C GLU A 137 16.16 -4.78 -5.55
N GLU A 138 15.41 -3.72 -5.19
CA GLU A 138 15.93 -2.35 -5.04
C GLU A 138 17.05 -2.28 -3.98
N ALA A 139 16.95 -3.12 -2.95
CA ALA A 139 17.98 -3.29 -1.93
C ALA A 139 19.15 -4.20 -2.36
N GLN A 140 19.25 -4.55 -3.65
CA GLN A 140 20.32 -5.39 -4.22
C GLN A 140 20.34 -6.83 -3.68
N CYS A 141 19.16 -7.39 -3.41
CA CYS A 141 18.99 -8.80 -3.06
C CYS A 141 18.45 -9.59 -4.25
N THR A 142 18.85 -10.85 -4.38
CA THR A 142 18.21 -11.80 -5.28
C THR A 142 17.09 -12.49 -4.53
N THR A 143 15.88 -12.53 -5.08
CA THR A 143 14.72 -13.13 -4.41
C THR A 143 13.93 -14.07 -5.31
N ARG A 144 13.20 -14.99 -4.69
CA ARG A 144 12.31 -15.94 -5.33
C ARG A 144 10.97 -15.97 -4.59
N ILE A 145 9.88 -16.02 -5.35
CA ILE A 145 8.54 -16.27 -4.82
C ILE A 145 8.23 -17.76 -4.97
N GLU A 146 7.90 -18.41 -3.86
CA GLU A 146 7.45 -19.79 -3.82
C GLU A 146 5.96 -19.87 -3.54
N LYS A 147 5.26 -20.71 -4.29
CA LYS A 147 3.85 -21.02 -4.04
C LYS A 147 3.77 -22.03 -2.89
N ILE A 148 3.01 -21.70 -1.86
CA ILE A 148 2.65 -22.56 -0.74
C ILE A 148 1.19 -22.95 -0.91
N GLU A 149 0.95 -24.23 -1.17
CA GLU A 149 -0.38 -24.80 -1.07
C GLU A 149 -0.61 -25.10 0.40
N LEU A 150 -1.58 -24.41 1.01
CA LEU A 150 -2.07 -24.82 2.31
C LEU A 150 -2.93 -26.05 2.07
N ASP A 151 -2.45 -27.22 2.47
CA ASP A 151 -3.28 -28.41 2.57
C ASP A 151 -4.51 -28.01 3.38
N GLY A 152 -5.69 -28.13 2.76
CA GLY A 152 -6.95 -27.77 3.39
C GLY A 152 -7.18 -28.66 4.60
N GLU A 153 -6.82 -28.18 5.80
CA GLU A 153 -7.53 -28.61 6.99
C GLU A 153 -8.90 -27.95 6.94
N ASP A 154 -9.90 -28.78 6.62
CA ASP A 154 -11.32 -28.47 6.70
C ASP A 154 -11.65 -27.91 8.09
N HIS A 155 -11.68 -26.59 8.22
CA HIS A 155 -12.38 -25.95 9.32
C HIS A 155 -13.87 -25.89 8.99
N GLU A 156 -14.53 -27.06 9.02
CA GLU A 156 -15.92 -27.12 9.44
C GLU A 156 -16.01 -26.65 10.91
N HIS A 157 -16.76 -25.56 11.11
CA HIS A 157 -17.38 -25.04 12.35
C HIS A 157 -17.16 -23.51 12.43
N SER A 158 -18.17 -22.65 12.44
CA SER A 158 -19.40 -22.77 13.22
C SER A 158 -20.37 -21.61 12.88
N GLU A 159 -21.16 -21.74 11.83
CA GLU A 159 -22.42 -21.01 11.71
C GLU A 159 -23.53 -21.93 12.21
N ASP A 160 -23.87 -21.87 13.51
CA ASP A 160 -25.21 -22.25 14.04
C ASP A 160 -25.21 -22.34 15.58
N ARG A 161 -24.94 -21.25 16.29
CA ARG A 161 -25.35 -21.13 17.72
C ARG A 161 -25.57 -19.69 18.15
N LEU A 162 -26.50 -18.96 17.53
CA LEU A 162 -26.97 -17.68 18.07
C LEU A 162 -28.40 -17.34 17.61
N LYS A 163 -29.33 -18.30 17.66
CA LYS A 163 -30.78 -18.01 17.68
C LYS A 163 -31.55 -18.98 18.58
N SER A 164 -31.20 -18.97 19.87
CA SER A 164 -32.05 -19.54 20.92
C SER A 164 -31.89 -18.74 22.21
N SER A 165 -32.37 -17.50 22.20
CA SER A 165 -32.65 -16.74 23.42
C SER A 165 -33.53 -15.53 23.09
N ASN A 166 -34.79 -15.80 22.75
CA ASN A 166 -35.90 -14.87 22.99
C ASN A 166 -37.13 -15.70 23.33
N LEU A 167 -37.14 -16.21 24.57
CA LEU A 167 -38.34 -16.58 25.29
C LEU A 167 -38.08 -16.34 26.77
N LYS A 168 -38.58 -15.22 27.28
CA LYS A 168 -39.31 -15.11 28.54
C LYS A 168 -40.10 -13.81 28.55
#